data_AF-A0A7C7SVB5-F1
#
_entry.id   AF-A0A7C7SVB5-F1
#
_cell.length_a   1.000
_cell.length_b   1.000
_cell.length_c   1.000
_cell.angle_alpha   90.00
_cell.angle_beta   90.00
_cell.angle_gamma   90.00
#
_symmetry.space_group_name_H-M   'P 1'
#
loop_
_entity.id
_entity.type
_entity.pdbx_description
1 polymer ?
#
loop_
_entity_poly.entity_id
_entity_poly.type
_entity_poly.pdbx_seq_one_letter_code
_entity_poly.pdbx_strand_id
1 'polypeptide(L)'
;MDWNTVSDQWYSKWLRQVPSQKTADKFQSLLETEQVCEIGEMVGCQLLVSRRNSQRRLALLTSRIGRDVSRLAGVYHEMAQIVRRARAEDAITLFADAHLAPIVRRLAESHGIATTKISFCRTLASFWRRLSAWDGDCLLTSPPQSDTVSRTVVPTCVAVALRWADELHVPWIRPQSSLAETLAVSLRKQQSPPVWIYAPFFPLAAGLDLRSAGAQVVDTGKPIPRPTLSNRSHSWPKADVLKDVVNRWTMGREGLVHCVRGTTGLRLPELSTGQLDCLLGGVELGCSSPGDTLKKIIHDKRIYGSSKAIRGGHRVVCFSSTPLHELANLHEFRRGRQRWDFSPFGIWIDRQWLVHRGARPVVYGDDTVWEQLPSPDRPWFQCRGNGARTGAGAGVGADWTRENEWRVSGDVSLDGLPTDSAFVLVATGADTRWLQTGCRWKVVALDEND
;
A
#
# COMPACT_ATOMS: atom_id res chain seq x y z
N MET A 1 5.71 41.32 -20.77
CA MET A 1 4.28 41.43 -20.41
C MET A 1 4.24 42.20 -19.12
N ASP A 2 3.55 43.34 -19.10
CA ASP A 2 3.35 44.10 -17.87
C ASP A 2 2.33 43.34 -17.00
N TRP A 3 2.80 42.73 -15.92
CA TRP A 3 2.04 41.78 -15.11
C TRP A 3 0.92 42.47 -14.31
N ASN A 4 1.05 43.76 -14.04
CA ASN A 4 0.05 44.54 -13.31
C ASN A 4 -1.26 44.69 -14.10
N THR A 5 -1.23 44.62 -15.43
CA THR A 5 -2.44 44.72 -16.26
C THR A 5 -3.13 43.36 -16.44
N VAL A 6 -2.37 42.26 -16.37
CA VAL A 6 -2.89 40.89 -16.46
C VAL A 6 -3.58 40.49 -15.14
N SER A 7 -3.17 41.05 -13.99
CA SER A 7 -3.78 40.74 -12.70
C SER A 7 -5.22 41.23 -12.60
N ASP A 8 -5.56 42.44 -13.05
CA ASP A 8 -6.87 43.06 -12.75
C ASP A 8 -8.05 42.44 -13.53
N GLN A 9 -7.87 42.15 -14.82
CA GLN A 9 -8.89 41.46 -15.61
C GLN A 9 -9.06 40.00 -15.18
N TRP A 10 -7.96 39.35 -14.79
CA TRP A 10 -8.00 37.99 -14.30
C TRP A 10 -8.66 37.92 -12.92
N TYR A 11 -8.28 38.81 -12.00
CA TYR A 11 -8.78 38.91 -10.64
C TYR A 11 -10.30 39.13 -10.60
N SER A 12 -10.81 40.02 -11.46
CA SER A 12 -12.25 40.26 -11.59
C SER A 12 -13.03 39.08 -12.20
N LYS A 13 -12.45 38.32 -13.15
CA LYS A 13 -13.05 37.06 -13.64
C LYS A 13 -13.03 35.98 -12.56
N TRP A 14 -12.00 35.95 -11.73
CA TRP A 14 -11.79 34.96 -10.68
C TRP A 14 -12.70 35.18 -9.47
N LEU A 15 -12.85 36.42 -8.99
CA LEU A 15 -13.75 36.79 -7.89
C LEU A 15 -15.20 36.38 -8.19
N ARG A 16 -15.63 36.44 -9.45
CA ARG A 16 -16.96 35.98 -9.90
C ARG A 16 -17.20 34.48 -9.74
N GLN A 17 -16.16 33.68 -9.51
CA GLN A 17 -16.25 32.22 -9.33
C GLN A 17 -16.12 31.79 -7.87
N VAL A 18 -15.87 32.74 -6.95
CA VAL A 18 -15.71 32.45 -5.52
C VAL A 18 -17.08 32.09 -4.91
N PRO A 19 -17.22 30.97 -4.21
CA PRO A 19 -18.53 30.49 -3.74
C PRO A 19 -19.08 31.25 -2.53
N SER A 20 -18.26 32.05 -1.83
CA SER A 20 -18.69 32.82 -0.66
C SER A 20 -17.75 33.97 -0.32
N GLN A 21 -18.27 35.04 0.29
CA GLN A 21 -17.49 36.18 0.79
C GLN A 21 -16.36 35.73 1.72
N LYS A 22 -16.63 34.81 2.65
CA LYS A 22 -15.61 34.21 3.53
C LYS A 22 -14.41 33.61 2.78
N THR A 23 -14.65 33.00 1.62
CA THR A 23 -13.56 32.43 0.79
C THR A 23 -12.80 33.53 0.06
N ALA A 24 -13.49 34.58 -0.37
CA ALA A 24 -12.87 35.77 -0.96
C ALA A 24 -11.99 36.48 0.07
N ASP A 25 -12.50 36.73 1.28
CA ASP A 25 -11.77 37.38 2.37
C ASP A 25 -10.53 36.58 2.78
N LYS A 26 -10.65 35.24 2.86
CA LYS A 26 -9.48 34.39 3.12
C LYS A 26 -8.44 34.54 2.02
N PHE A 27 -8.84 34.48 0.75
CA PHE A 27 -7.91 34.62 -0.35
C PHE A 27 -7.26 36.00 -0.43
N GLN A 28 -8.04 37.06 -0.22
CA GLN A 28 -7.57 38.43 -0.08
C GLN A 28 -6.52 38.51 1.04
N SER A 29 -6.81 37.93 2.21
CA SER A 29 -5.86 37.83 3.31
C SER A 29 -4.59 37.06 2.93
N LEU A 30 -4.68 35.97 2.15
CA LEU A 30 -3.51 35.23 1.66
C LEU A 30 -2.66 36.05 0.66
N LEU A 31 -3.29 36.93 -0.13
CA LEU A 31 -2.59 37.87 -1.00
C LEU A 31 -1.91 38.99 -0.19
N GLU A 32 -2.62 39.57 0.77
CA GLU A 32 -2.15 40.67 1.61
C GLU A 32 -1.03 40.25 2.57
N THR A 33 -1.08 39.01 3.07
CA THR A 33 -0.01 38.42 3.90
C THR A 33 1.20 37.94 3.08
N GLU A 34 1.19 38.18 1.75
CA GLU A 34 2.17 37.67 0.79
C GLU A 34 2.38 36.15 0.86
N GLN A 35 1.41 35.42 1.39
CA GLN A 35 1.39 33.96 1.42
C GLN A 35 1.09 33.38 0.03
N VAL A 36 0.73 34.20 -0.95
CA VAL A 36 0.49 33.83 -2.35
C VAL A 36 1.31 34.76 -3.25
N CYS A 37 2.24 34.19 -4.00
CA CYS A 37 3.26 34.95 -4.75
C CYS A 37 3.07 34.98 -6.27
N GLU A 38 2.42 33.97 -6.84
CA GLU A 38 2.22 33.95 -8.30
C GLU A 38 0.89 33.29 -8.60
N ILE A 39 0.03 34.05 -9.28
CA ILE A 39 -1.18 33.52 -9.88
C ILE A 39 -0.99 33.58 -11.38
N GLY A 40 -0.83 32.40 -11.99
CA GLY A 40 -0.62 32.25 -13.42
C GLY A 40 -1.65 31.33 -14.05
N GLU A 41 -1.90 31.56 -15.33
CA GLU A 41 -2.58 30.58 -16.17
C GLU A 41 -1.55 29.59 -16.71
N MET A 42 -1.75 28.31 -16.41
CA MET A 42 -0.87 27.25 -16.90
C MET A 42 -1.73 26.10 -17.42
N VAL A 43 -1.74 25.94 -18.75
CA VAL A 43 -2.56 24.92 -19.43
C VAL A 43 -4.05 25.04 -19.04
N GLY A 44 -4.56 26.29 -19.02
CA GLY A 44 -5.94 26.62 -18.62
C GLY A 44 -6.26 26.41 -17.13
N CYS A 45 -5.29 26.00 -16.30
CA CYS A 45 -5.45 25.87 -14.86
C CYS A 45 -5.00 27.15 -14.16
N GLN A 46 -5.71 27.52 -13.09
CA GLN A 46 -5.33 28.57 -12.15
C GLN A 46 -4.42 27.93 -11.09
N LEU A 47 -3.26 28.53 -10.86
CA LEU A 47 -2.31 28.05 -9.87
C LEU A 47 -2.19 29.06 -8.73
N LEU A 48 -2.27 28.56 -7.49
CA LEU A 48 -1.95 29.32 -6.29
C LEU A 48 -0.62 28.82 -5.74
N VAL A 49 0.39 29.70 -5.67
CA VAL A 49 1.72 29.33 -5.17
C VAL A 49 2.09 30.18 -3.97
N SER A 50 2.53 29.50 -2.91
CA SER A 50 3.15 30.10 -1.73
C SER A 50 4.50 30.76 -2.06
N ARG A 51 4.95 31.64 -1.17
CA ARG A 51 6.03 32.63 -1.40
C ARG A 51 7.26 32.04 -2.08
N ARG A 52 7.85 32.79 -3.03
CA ARG A 52 9.21 32.53 -3.54
C ARG A 52 10.20 32.77 -2.40
N ASN A 53 10.42 31.78 -1.54
CA ASN A 53 11.73 31.71 -0.91
C ASN A 53 12.75 31.53 -2.04
N SER A 54 13.88 32.23 -1.94
CA SER A 54 15.08 32.03 -2.78
C SER A 54 15.69 30.63 -2.61
N GLN A 55 15.10 29.83 -1.72
CA GLN A 55 15.41 28.43 -1.54
C GLN A 55 15.17 27.65 -2.84
N ARG A 56 16.14 26.81 -3.17
CA ARG A 56 16.07 25.85 -4.27
C ARG A 56 14.91 24.88 -4.03
N ARG A 57 14.35 24.33 -5.11
CA ARG A 57 13.17 23.46 -5.10
C ARG A 57 13.47 22.17 -5.82
N LEU A 58 13.38 21.07 -5.09
CA LEU A 58 13.55 19.72 -5.62
C LEU A 58 12.19 19.06 -5.74
N ALA A 59 11.71 18.80 -6.96
CA ALA A 59 10.48 18.06 -7.17
C ALA A 59 10.72 16.55 -7.15
N LEU A 60 9.89 15.83 -6.42
CA LEU A 60 9.88 14.39 -6.33
C LEU A 60 8.60 13.83 -6.94
N LEU A 61 8.72 13.15 -8.08
CA LEU A 61 7.60 12.55 -8.80
C LEU A 61 7.78 11.05 -8.97
N THR A 62 6.70 10.29 -8.93
CA THR A 62 6.71 8.85 -9.23
C THR A 62 5.52 8.48 -10.09
N SER A 63 5.66 7.45 -10.93
CA SER A 63 4.49 6.71 -11.39
C SER A 63 3.81 6.04 -10.20
N ARG A 64 2.47 5.80 -10.25
CA ARG A 64 1.85 5.07 -9.13
C ARG A 64 2.59 3.76 -8.92
N ILE A 65 3.05 3.61 -7.70
CA ILE A 65 3.82 2.47 -7.28
C ILE A 65 2.79 1.41 -6.86
N GLY A 66 2.90 0.20 -7.42
CA GLY A 66 1.92 -0.87 -7.16
C GLY A 66 1.85 -1.27 -5.68
N ARG A 67 1.10 -2.33 -5.37
CA ARG A 67 0.96 -2.83 -3.97
C ARG A 67 2.18 -3.62 -3.46
N ASP A 68 3.21 -3.79 -4.29
CA ASP A 68 4.33 -4.66 -4.00
C ASP A 68 5.48 -3.88 -3.35
N VAL A 69 5.43 -3.71 -2.03
CA VAL A 69 6.40 -2.95 -1.20
C VAL A 69 7.83 -3.48 -1.34
N SER A 70 7.99 -4.77 -1.61
CA SER A 70 9.31 -5.39 -1.78
C SER A 70 10.06 -4.86 -3.01
N ARG A 71 9.34 -4.43 -4.06
CA ARG A 71 9.95 -3.75 -5.22
C ARG A 71 10.44 -2.34 -4.90
N LEU A 72 10.08 -1.80 -3.73
CA LEU A 72 10.05 -0.36 -3.47
C LEU A 72 11.00 0.08 -2.37
N ALA A 73 11.62 -0.84 -1.63
CA ALA A 73 12.64 -0.49 -0.63
C ALA A 73 13.73 0.39 -1.27
N GLY A 74 14.20 0.03 -2.46
CA GLY A 74 15.16 0.85 -3.22
C GLY A 74 14.57 2.21 -3.64
N VAL A 75 13.33 2.25 -4.13
CA VAL A 75 12.66 3.51 -4.49
C VAL A 75 12.55 4.44 -3.28
N TYR A 76 12.18 3.91 -2.11
CA TYR A 76 12.06 4.69 -0.88
C TYR A 76 13.41 5.10 -0.31
N HIS A 77 14.42 4.26 -0.46
CA HIS A 77 15.80 4.62 -0.14
C HIS A 77 16.24 5.83 -0.97
N GLU A 78 16.02 5.82 -2.29
CA GLU A 78 16.35 6.96 -3.15
C GLU A 78 15.53 8.21 -2.80
N MET A 79 14.24 8.06 -2.50
CA MET A 79 13.45 9.17 -1.99
C MET A 79 14.04 9.76 -0.71
N ALA A 80 14.52 8.92 0.21
CA ALA A 80 15.18 9.38 1.43
C ALA A 80 16.48 10.13 1.12
N GLN A 81 17.29 9.66 0.16
CA GLN A 81 18.51 10.35 -0.28
C GLN A 81 18.20 11.72 -0.90
N ILE A 82 17.18 11.81 -1.75
CA ILE A 82 16.73 13.07 -2.35
C ILE A 82 16.29 14.06 -1.27
N VAL A 83 15.53 13.61 -0.29
CA VAL A 83 15.07 14.45 0.82
C VAL A 83 16.25 14.89 1.70
N ARG A 84 17.21 14.01 2.01
CA ARG A 84 18.43 14.39 2.73
C ARG A 84 19.27 15.42 1.97
N ARG A 85 19.37 15.28 0.64
CA ARG A 85 20.01 16.27 -0.22
C ARG A 85 19.29 17.61 -0.14
N ALA A 86 17.95 17.61 -0.19
CA ALA A 86 17.16 18.82 -0.02
C ALA A 86 17.51 19.55 1.29
N ARG A 87 17.64 18.82 2.40
CA ARG A 87 18.10 19.39 3.68
C ARG A 87 19.49 20.01 3.60
N ALA A 88 20.45 19.29 3.01
CA ALA A 88 21.84 19.73 2.92
C ALA A 88 21.97 21.02 2.08
N GLU A 89 21.06 21.22 1.13
CA GLU A 89 21.02 22.38 0.24
C GLU A 89 20.02 23.47 0.69
N ASP A 90 19.42 23.34 1.89
CA ASP A 90 18.33 24.20 2.37
C ASP A 90 17.20 24.39 1.33
N ALA A 91 16.87 23.31 0.64
CA ALA A 91 15.91 23.26 -0.44
C ALA A 91 14.53 22.77 0.03
N ILE A 92 13.48 23.27 -0.63
CA ILE A 92 12.10 22.83 -0.44
C ILE A 92 11.83 21.60 -1.30
N THR A 93 11.20 20.57 -0.74
CA THR A 93 10.79 19.39 -1.52
C THR A 93 9.34 19.51 -2.01
N LEU A 94 9.15 19.49 -3.33
CA LEU A 94 7.83 19.50 -3.97
C LEU A 94 7.38 18.07 -4.29
N PHE A 95 6.11 17.69 -4.05
CA PHE A 95 5.63 16.34 -4.40
C PHE A 95 4.14 16.30 -4.74
N ALA A 96 3.74 15.47 -5.71
CA ALA A 96 2.37 15.53 -6.26
C ALA A 96 1.47 14.29 -6.05
N ASP A 97 2.03 13.15 -5.68
CA ASP A 97 1.25 11.90 -5.59
C ASP A 97 0.66 11.69 -4.18
N ALA A 98 -0.64 11.41 -4.11
CA ALA A 98 -1.32 11.03 -2.88
C ALA A 98 -0.72 9.76 -2.25
N HIS A 99 -0.16 8.85 -3.07
CA HIS A 99 0.52 7.66 -2.57
C HIS A 99 1.86 7.97 -1.90
N LEU A 100 2.59 8.98 -2.37
CA LEU A 100 3.88 9.37 -1.79
C LEU A 100 3.74 10.27 -0.56
N ALA A 101 2.61 10.98 -0.45
CA ALA A 101 2.42 12.01 0.57
C ALA A 101 2.76 11.56 2.00
N PRO A 102 2.36 10.35 2.48
CA PRO A 102 2.72 9.91 3.83
C PRO A 102 4.24 9.73 4.00
N ILE A 103 4.93 9.24 2.99
CA ILE A 103 6.37 8.95 3.03
C ILE A 103 7.17 10.25 3.02
N VAL A 104 6.85 11.14 2.06
CA VAL A 104 7.58 12.41 1.92
C VAL A 104 7.38 13.28 3.15
N ARG A 105 6.15 13.32 3.71
CA ARG A 105 5.89 14.00 4.98
C ARG A 105 6.68 13.41 6.13
N ARG A 106 6.70 12.08 6.28
CA ARG A 106 7.47 11.44 7.34
C ARG A 106 8.96 11.72 7.22
N LEU A 107 9.52 11.62 6.00
CA LEU A 107 10.92 11.98 5.73
C LEU A 107 11.20 13.42 6.11
N ALA A 108 10.34 14.33 5.68
CA ALA A 108 10.47 15.74 5.97
C ALA A 108 10.38 16.07 7.46
N GLU A 109 9.43 15.49 8.19
CA GLU A 109 9.31 15.60 9.64
C GLU A 109 10.57 15.08 10.34
N SER A 110 11.04 13.87 9.95
CA SER A 110 12.22 13.24 10.55
C SER A 110 13.51 14.03 10.32
N HIS A 111 13.55 14.82 9.24
CA HIS A 111 14.72 15.58 8.84
C HIS A 111 14.55 17.11 8.99
N GLY A 112 13.42 17.59 9.49
CA GLY A 112 13.14 19.03 9.65
C GLY A 112 13.12 19.82 8.34
N ILE A 113 12.60 19.23 7.25
CA ILE A 113 12.64 19.83 5.91
C ILE A 113 11.27 20.42 5.55
N ALA A 114 11.27 21.60 4.95
CA ALA A 114 10.07 22.18 4.37
C ALA A 114 9.61 21.37 3.15
N THR A 115 8.34 20.97 3.13
CA THR A 115 7.76 20.32 1.96
C THR A 115 6.56 21.09 1.46
N THR A 116 6.30 20.99 0.16
CA THR A 116 5.10 21.56 -0.42
C THR A 116 4.43 20.53 -1.31
N LYS A 117 3.21 20.13 -0.92
CA LYS A 117 2.43 19.18 -1.70
C LYS A 117 1.80 19.86 -2.92
N ILE A 118 2.00 19.34 -4.11
CA ILE A 118 1.24 19.71 -5.31
C ILE A 118 -0.10 18.96 -5.29
N SER A 119 -1.19 19.69 -5.11
CA SER A 119 -2.53 19.14 -5.02
C SER A 119 -3.39 19.61 -6.19
N PHE A 120 -3.77 18.66 -7.05
CA PHE A 120 -4.71 18.93 -8.14
C PHE A 120 -6.17 18.78 -7.69
N CYS A 121 -6.98 19.77 -8.05
CA CYS A 121 -8.42 19.77 -7.81
C CYS A 121 -9.16 19.47 -9.12
N ARG A 122 -10.03 18.46 -9.11
CA ARG A 122 -10.78 18.05 -10.33
C ARG A 122 -11.90 18.99 -10.69
N THR A 123 -12.41 19.75 -9.72
CA THR A 123 -13.52 20.69 -9.89
C THR A 123 -13.21 21.99 -9.16
N LEU A 124 -13.77 23.10 -9.63
CA LEU A 124 -13.66 24.39 -8.95
C LEU A 124 -14.20 24.31 -7.52
N ALA A 125 -15.33 23.62 -7.31
CA ALA A 125 -15.85 23.37 -5.96
C ALA A 125 -14.85 22.65 -5.04
N SER A 126 -14.12 21.65 -5.57
CA SER A 126 -13.08 20.96 -4.79
C SER A 126 -11.86 21.84 -4.51
N PHE A 127 -11.51 22.73 -5.45
CA PHE A 127 -10.45 23.72 -5.29
C PHE A 127 -10.80 24.70 -4.18
N TRP A 128 -11.98 25.32 -4.25
CA TRP A 128 -12.43 26.29 -3.25
C TRP A 128 -12.49 25.70 -1.86
N ARG A 129 -13.10 24.52 -1.71
CA ARG A 129 -13.16 23.83 -0.42
C ARG A 129 -11.77 23.60 0.17
N ARG A 130 -10.78 23.26 -0.66
CA ARG A 130 -9.40 23.06 -0.20
C ARG A 130 -8.70 24.38 0.12
N LEU A 131 -8.93 25.43 -0.68
CA LEU A 131 -8.39 26.77 -0.42
C LEU A 131 -8.93 27.33 0.91
N SER A 132 -10.22 27.18 1.17
CA SER A 132 -10.83 27.60 2.44
C SER A 132 -10.23 26.87 3.66
N ALA A 133 -9.73 25.65 3.48
CA ALA A 133 -9.05 24.86 4.51
C ALA A 133 -7.50 24.92 4.43
N TRP A 134 -6.95 25.71 3.50
CA TRP A 134 -5.51 25.80 3.25
C TRP A 134 -4.76 26.43 4.42
N ASP A 135 -3.61 25.85 4.76
CA ASP A 135 -2.73 26.20 5.87
C ASP A 135 -1.34 26.70 5.40
N GLY A 136 -1.08 26.73 4.09
CA GLY A 136 0.19 27.19 3.52
C GLY A 136 1.10 26.06 3.00
N ASP A 137 0.84 24.80 3.35
CA ASP A 137 1.78 23.69 3.14
C ASP A 137 1.60 22.95 1.79
N CYS A 138 0.80 23.51 0.87
CA CYS A 138 0.56 22.89 -0.43
C CYS A 138 0.36 23.87 -1.59
N LEU A 139 0.86 23.53 -2.78
CA LEU A 139 0.54 24.19 -4.05
C LEU A 139 -0.82 23.68 -4.52
N LEU A 140 -1.80 24.57 -4.62
CA LEU A 140 -3.15 24.22 -5.08
C LEU A 140 -3.31 24.59 -6.55
N THR A 141 -3.75 23.61 -7.35
CA THR A 141 -4.05 23.83 -8.77
C THR A 141 -5.56 23.67 -8.98
N SER A 142 -6.18 24.61 -9.68
CA SER A 142 -7.55 24.49 -10.14
C SER A 142 -7.65 23.47 -11.28
N PRO A 143 -8.85 22.96 -11.60
CA PRO A 143 -9.06 22.28 -12.88
C PRO A 143 -8.87 23.26 -14.06
N PRO A 144 -8.60 22.75 -15.27
CA PRO A 144 -8.56 23.58 -16.47
C PRO A 144 -9.94 24.22 -16.76
N GLN A 145 -9.95 25.46 -17.26
CA GLN A 145 -11.18 26.21 -17.58
C GLN A 145 -11.96 25.68 -18.79
N SER A 146 -11.37 24.83 -19.64
CA SER A 146 -12.07 24.25 -20.79
C SER A 146 -12.41 22.77 -20.60
N ASP A 147 -13.67 22.42 -20.87
CA ASP A 147 -14.19 21.04 -20.85
C ASP A 147 -13.51 20.11 -21.87
N THR A 148 -12.67 20.65 -22.75
CA THR A 148 -12.00 19.95 -23.85
C THR A 148 -10.64 19.33 -23.50
N VAL A 149 -10.03 19.64 -22.36
CA VAL A 149 -8.76 19.00 -21.96
C VAL A 149 -9.02 17.64 -21.34
N SER A 150 -8.57 16.59 -22.03
CA SER A 150 -8.66 15.19 -21.62
C SER A 150 -8.35 14.95 -20.12
N ARG A 151 -9.22 14.15 -19.50
CA ARG A 151 -9.46 13.87 -18.05
C ARG A 151 -8.29 13.40 -17.17
N THR A 152 -7.03 13.59 -17.53
CA THR A 152 -5.91 13.07 -16.73
C THR A 152 -5.37 14.12 -15.75
N VAL A 153 -5.41 13.78 -14.46
CA VAL A 153 -4.89 14.58 -13.33
C VAL A 153 -3.35 14.64 -13.32
N VAL A 154 -2.70 13.62 -13.88
CA VAL A 154 -1.24 13.44 -13.81
C VAL A 154 -0.48 14.49 -14.64
N PRO A 155 -0.87 14.81 -15.89
CA PRO A 155 -0.20 15.86 -16.66
C PRO A 155 -0.15 17.21 -15.97
N THR A 156 -1.19 17.62 -15.22
CA THR A 156 -1.19 18.92 -14.54
C THR A 156 -0.21 18.99 -13.39
N CYS A 157 -0.17 17.96 -12.53
CA CYS A 157 0.80 17.88 -11.44
C CYS A 157 2.26 17.89 -11.96
N VAL A 158 2.50 17.18 -13.06
CA VAL A 158 3.82 17.13 -13.71
C VAL A 158 4.17 18.49 -14.32
N ALA A 159 3.22 19.16 -14.99
CA ALA A 159 3.42 20.49 -15.54
C ALA A 159 3.76 21.52 -14.44
N VAL A 160 3.11 21.43 -13.27
CA VAL A 160 3.45 22.31 -12.13
C VAL A 160 4.87 22.04 -11.67
N ALA A 161 5.22 20.78 -11.44
CA ALA A 161 6.57 20.41 -11.02
C ALA A 161 7.63 20.87 -12.03
N LEU A 162 7.41 20.67 -13.33
CA LEU A 162 8.31 21.10 -14.40
C LEU A 162 8.50 22.61 -14.43
N ARG A 163 7.46 23.39 -14.16
CA ARG A 163 7.58 24.86 -14.17
C ARG A 163 8.22 25.42 -12.89
N TRP A 164 8.00 24.76 -11.75
CA TRP A 164 8.27 25.34 -10.44
C TRP A 164 9.49 24.78 -9.73
N ALA A 165 9.97 23.61 -10.15
CA ALA A 165 11.16 23.00 -9.56
C ALA A 165 12.42 23.46 -10.29
N ASP A 166 13.49 23.63 -9.53
CA ASP A 166 14.83 23.83 -10.09
C ASP A 166 15.42 22.51 -10.58
N GLU A 167 15.02 21.39 -9.95
CA GLU A 167 15.34 20.03 -10.39
C GLU A 167 14.16 19.08 -10.17
N LEU A 168 14.07 18.06 -11.01
CA LEU A 168 13.03 17.05 -10.92
C LEU A 168 13.64 15.66 -10.79
N HIS A 169 13.25 14.93 -9.74
CA HIS A 169 13.72 13.59 -9.42
C HIS A 169 12.59 12.57 -9.56
N VAL A 170 12.89 11.49 -10.28
CA VAL A 170 11.94 10.41 -10.58
C VAL A 170 12.52 9.07 -10.16
N PRO A 171 12.37 8.67 -8.89
CA PRO A 171 12.93 7.41 -8.38
C PRO A 171 12.20 6.17 -8.93
N TRP A 172 10.97 6.31 -9.45
CA TRP A 172 10.26 5.21 -10.12
C TRP A 172 9.37 5.70 -11.25
N ILE A 173 9.47 5.05 -12.41
CA ILE A 173 8.63 5.33 -13.56
C ILE A 173 8.14 4.07 -14.25
N ARG A 174 6.84 4.00 -14.55
CA ARG A 174 6.25 2.93 -15.35
C ARG A 174 6.36 3.27 -16.84
N PRO A 175 6.70 2.29 -17.70
CA PRO A 175 6.63 2.45 -19.15
C PRO A 175 5.24 2.88 -19.57
N GLN A 176 5.17 3.76 -20.57
CA GLN A 176 3.90 4.24 -21.13
C GLN A 176 2.96 4.85 -20.06
N SER A 177 3.53 5.35 -18.96
CA SER A 177 2.74 6.11 -18.00
C SER A 177 2.58 7.54 -18.49
N SER A 178 1.49 8.20 -18.10
CA SER A 178 1.29 9.62 -18.37
C SER A 178 2.42 10.50 -17.81
N LEU A 179 3.07 10.09 -16.71
CA LEU A 179 4.29 10.73 -16.21
C LEU A 179 5.42 10.61 -17.24
N ALA A 180 5.70 9.40 -17.75
CA ALA A 180 6.76 9.17 -18.72
C ALA A 180 6.53 9.95 -20.02
N GLU A 181 5.31 9.91 -20.55
CA GLU A 181 4.94 10.61 -21.77
C GLU A 181 5.07 12.14 -21.61
N THR A 182 4.57 12.69 -20.50
CA THR A 182 4.63 14.14 -20.25
C THR A 182 6.07 14.61 -20.09
N LEU A 183 6.90 13.88 -19.33
CA LEU A 183 8.32 14.19 -19.17
C LEU A 183 9.07 14.10 -20.50
N ALA A 184 8.85 13.04 -21.29
CA ALA A 184 9.49 12.86 -22.59
C ALA A 184 9.17 14.03 -23.54
N VAL A 185 7.91 14.47 -23.59
CA VAL A 185 7.49 15.62 -24.41
C VAL A 185 8.15 16.91 -23.94
N SER A 186 8.20 17.16 -22.64
CA SER A 186 8.80 18.38 -22.08
C SER A 186 10.32 18.43 -22.28
N LEU A 187 11.01 17.31 -22.05
CA LEU A 187 12.44 17.16 -22.26
C LEU A 187 12.83 17.39 -23.73
N ARG A 188 12.11 16.79 -24.68
CA ARG A 188 12.34 17.00 -26.13
C ARG A 188 12.15 18.45 -26.57
N LYS A 189 11.27 19.19 -25.89
CA LYS A 189 11.04 20.62 -26.14
C LYS A 189 12.05 21.53 -25.43
N GLN A 190 12.94 20.98 -24.62
CA GLN A 190 13.87 21.74 -23.75
C GLN A 190 13.14 22.73 -22.83
N GLN A 191 11.93 22.35 -22.39
CA GLN A 191 11.07 23.17 -21.53
C GLN A 191 11.00 22.61 -20.10
N SER A 192 12.06 21.93 -19.66
CA SER A 192 12.13 21.26 -18.36
C SER A 192 13.39 21.65 -17.60
N PRO A 193 13.33 21.71 -16.26
CA PRO A 193 14.53 21.67 -15.43
C PRO A 193 15.30 20.35 -15.65
N PRO A 194 16.52 20.22 -15.12
CA PRO A 194 17.22 18.94 -15.05
C PRO A 194 16.30 17.85 -14.47
N VAL A 195 16.11 16.77 -15.24
CA VAL A 195 15.33 15.60 -14.83
C VAL A 195 16.28 14.44 -14.52
N TRP A 196 16.22 13.93 -13.31
CA TRP A 196 17.02 12.81 -12.81
C TRP A 196 16.16 11.56 -12.67
N ILE A 197 16.53 10.47 -13.32
CA ILE A 197 15.90 9.14 -13.21
C ILE A 197 16.86 8.15 -12.55
N TYR A 198 16.35 7.33 -11.63
CA TYR A 198 17.19 6.48 -10.78
C TYR A 198 17.14 5.01 -11.23
N ALA A 199 18.27 4.49 -11.71
CA ALA A 199 18.44 3.10 -12.10
C ALA A 199 18.85 2.26 -10.87
N PRO A 200 18.42 0.99 -10.75
CA PRO A 200 17.70 0.17 -11.73
C PRO A 200 16.18 0.22 -11.57
N PHE A 201 15.64 1.21 -10.86
CA PHE A 201 14.23 1.27 -10.44
C PHE A 201 13.29 1.80 -11.53
N PHE A 202 13.59 1.52 -12.80
CA PHE A 202 12.67 1.72 -13.90
C PHE A 202 12.82 0.57 -14.89
N PRO A 203 11.75 0.14 -15.59
CA PRO A 203 11.93 -0.82 -16.66
C PRO A 203 12.79 -0.20 -17.75
N LEU A 204 13.76 -0.98 -18.25
CA LEU A 204 14.83 -0.51 -19.14
C LEU A 204 14.31 0.36 -20.29
N ALA A 205 13.19 -0.03 -20.92
CA ALA A 205 12.56 0.73 -22.00
C ALA A 205 12.18 2.17 -21.60
N ALA A 206 11.53 2.38 -20.44
CA ALA A 206 11.10 3.71 -20.01
C ALA A 206 12.27 4.64 -19.70
N GLY A 207 13.33 4.09 -19.08
CA GLY A 207 14.52 4.88 -18.77
C GLY A 207 15.33 5.21 -20.01
N LEU A 208 15.44 4.29 -20.98
CA LEU A 208 16.10 4.56 -22.26
C LEU A 208 15.38 5.65 -23.05
N ASP A 209 14.04 5.63 -23.08
CA ASP A 209 13.25 6.66 -23.76
C ASP A 209 13.46 8.05 -23.15
N LEU A 210 13.42 8.15 -21.82
CA LEU A 210 13.64 9.43 -21.12
C LEU A 210 15.09 9.90 -21.22
N ARG A 211 16.06 8.99 -21.13
CA ARG A 211 17.48 9.31 -21.35
C ARG A 211 17.69 9.86 -22.75
N SER A 212 17.09 9.23 -23.77
CA SER A 212 17.15 9.69 -25.16
C SER A 212 16.44 11.04 -25.36
N ALA A 213 15.47 11.37 -24.51
CA ALA A 213 14.81 12.67 -24.49
C ALA A 213 15.63 13.76 -23.77
N GLY A 214 16.66 13.41 -23.00
CA GLY A 214 17.54 14.36 -22.29
C GLY A 214 17.57 14.22 -20.76
N ALA A 215 16.93 13.20 -20.18
CA ALA A 215 17.01 12.95 -18.74
C ALA A 215 18.39 12.39 -18.33
N GLN A 216 18.83 12.76 -17.14
CA GLN A 216 20.07 12.26 -16.53
C GLN A 216 19.77 11.00 -15.73
N VAL A 217 20.61 9.97 -15.91
CA VAL A 217 20.47 8.69 -15.20
C VAL A 217 21.41 8.67 -14.01
N VAL A 218 20.86 8.49 -12.82
CA VAL A 218 21.61 8.20 -11.60
C VAL A 218 21.68 6.69 -11.46
N ASP A 219 22.89 6.13 -11.54
CA ASP A 219 23.11 4.73 -11.21
C ASP A 219 23.23 4.59 -9.69
N THR A 220 22.24 3.96 -9.07
CA THR A 220 22.23 3.73 -7.61
C THR A 220 22.97 2.45 -7.22
N GLY A 221 23.62 1.81 -8.19
CA GLY A 221 24.33 0.55 -8.03
C GLY A 221 23.45 -0.66 -8.29
N LYS A 222 23.91 -1.82 -7.79
CA LYS A 222 23.14 -3.06 -7.91
C LYS A 222 21.78 -2.83 -7.24
N PRO A 223 20.67 -3.29 -7.85
CA PRO A 223 19.38 -3.26 -7.17
C PRO A 223 19.60 -3.86 -5.79
N ILE A 224 19.10 -3.19 -4.73
CA ILE A 224 18.95 -3.83 -3.43
C ILE A 224 18.40 -5.21 -3.77
N PRO A 225 19.15 -6.30 -3.45
CA PRO A 225 18.78 -7.62 -3.90
C PRO A 225 17.31 -7.72 -3.57
N ARG A 226 16.47 -8.02 -4.58
CA ARG A 226 15.08 -8.34 -4.26
C ARG A 226 15.22 -9.28 -3.08
N PRO A 227 14.56 -9.04 -1.94
CA PRO A 227 14.43 -10.12 -1.00
C PRO A 227 13.98 -11.24 -1.90
N THR A 228 14.79 -12.30 -1.97
CA THR A 228 14.26 -13.57 -2.41
C THR A 228 13.25 -13.82 -1.32
N LEU A 229 12.06 -13.21 -1.46
CA LEU A 229 10.81 -13.82 -1.11
C LEU A 229 11.09 -15.20 -1.66
N SER A 230 11.35 -16.12 -0.75
CA SER A 230 11.09 -17.50 -0.99
C SER A 230 9.55 -17.61 -1.16
N ASN A 231 9.04 -16.96 -2.21
CA ASN A 231 8.18 -17.52 -3.21
C ASN A 231 8.91 -18.68 -3.94
N ARG A 232 9.89 -19.36 -3.32
CA ARG A 232 9.77 -20.80 -3.23
C ARG A 232 8.32 -21.02 -2.84
N SER A 233 7.47 -21.34 -3.83
CA SER A 233 6.22 -21.98 -3.53
C SER A 233 6.67 -23.19 -2.74
N HIS A 234 6.54 -23.10 -1.42
CA HIS A 234 6.73 -24.27 -0.60
C HIS A 234 5.61 -25.18 -1.08
N SER A 235 5.98 -26.11 -1.95
CA SER A 235 5.04 -27.07 -2.47
C SER A 235 4.58 -27.86 -1.28
N TRP A 236 3.28 -28.01 -1.14
CA TRP A 236 2.76 -28.96 -0.19
C TRP A 236 3.35 -30.34 -0.50
N PRO A 237 3.75 -31.12 0.51
CA PRO A 237 4.10 -32.51 0.33
C PRO A 237 2.94 -33.30 -0.26
N LYS A 238 3.23 -34.53 -0.72
CA LYS A 238 2.19 -35.45 -1.21
C LYS A 238 1.15 -35.72 -0.12
N ALA A 239 -0.10 -35.94 -0.53
CA ALA A 239 -1.23 -36.11 0.37
C ALA A 239 -1.02 -37.23 1.41
N ASP A 240 -0.37 -38.34 1.05
CA ASP A 240 -0.14 -39.45 1.96
C ASP A 240 0.85 -39.10 3.08
N VAL A 241 1.93 -38.36 2.76
CA VAL A 241 2.87 -37.82 3.76
C VAL A 241 2.14 -36.92 4.75
N LEU A 242 1.26 -36.04 4.25
CA LEU A 242 0.47 -35.14 5.10
C LEU A 242 -0.52 -35.88 6.00
N LYS A 243 -1.13 -36.98 5.52
CA LYS A 243 -2.02 -37.81 6.34
C LYS A 243 -1.25 -38.45 7.50
N ASP A 244 -0.08 -39.01 7.21
CA ASP A 244 0.74 -39.69 8.22
C ASP A 244 1.26 -38.73 9.28
N VAL A 245 1.77 -37.57 8.86
CA VAL A 245 2.21 -36.50 9.77
C VAL A 245 1.06 -36.06 10.68
N VAL A 246 -0.12 -35.75 10.13
CA VAL A 246 -1.25 -35.29 10.95
C VAL A 246 -1.71 -36.37 11.92
N ASN A 247 -1.91 -37.61 11.46
CA ASN A 247 -2.38 -38.70 12.31
C ASN A 247 -1.44 -38.97 13.48
N ARG A 248 -0.13 -38.89 13.25
CA ARG A 248 0.90 -39.05 14.28
C ARG A 248 0.78 -38.02 15.41
N TRP A 249 0.47 -36.77 15.08
CA TRP A 249 0.46 -35.66 16.05
C TRP A 249 -0.92 -35.38 16.66
N THR A 250 -2.01 -35.66 15.95
CA THR A 250 -3.36 -35.49 16.49
C THR A 250 -3.77 -36.62 17.42
N MET A 251 -3.19 -37.83 17.23
CA MET A 251 -3.58 -39.06 17.94
C MET A 251 -5.09 -39.33 17.84
N GLY A 252 -5.68 -39.05 16.67
CA GLY A 252 -7.11 -39.20 16.42
C GLY A 252 -8.00 -38.08 16.97
N ARG A 253 -7.43 -37.06 17.61
CA ARG A 253 -8.21 -35.88 18.07
C ARG A 253 -8.61 -35.01 16.89
N GLU A 254 -9.78 -34.40 17.00
CA GLU A 254 -10.26 -33.43 16.03
C GLU A 254 -9.75 -32.03 16.36
N GLY A 255 -9.23 -31.33 15.37
CA GLY A 255 -8.73 -29.97 15.55
C GLY A 255 -8.93 -29.10 14.32
N LEU A 256 -8.66 -27.82 14.51
CA LEU A 256 -8.83 -26.79 13.52
C LEU A 256 -7.47 -26.19 13.16
N VAL A 257 -7.24 -25.93 11.89
CA VAL A 257 -5.99 -25.35 11.39
C VAL A 257 -6.18 -23.88 11.06
N HIS A 258 -5.33 -23.03 11.63
CA HIS A 258 -5.15 -21.66 11.17
C HIS A 258 -3.91 -21.58 10.28
N CYS A 259 -4.11 -21.62 8.96
CA CYS A 259 -3.02 -21.42 8.02
C CYS A 259 -2.62 -19.94 8.04
N VAL A 260 -1.37 -19.67 8.37
CA VAL A 260 -0.84 -18.32 8.33
C VAL A 260 -0.46 -17.96 6.91
N ARG A 261 -0.32 -16.66 6.68
CA ARG A 261 0.20 -16.14 5.42
C ARG A 261 1.26 -15.11 5.72
N GLY A 262 2.18 -14.96 4.79
CA GLY A 262 3.06 -13.81 4.81
C GLY A 262 2.27 -12.53 4.56
N THR A 263 2.70 -11.41 5.14
CA THR A 263 2.10 -10.11 4.84
C THR A 263 2.62 -9.60 3.49
N THR A 264 2.03 -10.09 2.40
CA THR A 264 2.31 -9.52 1.08
C THR A 264 1.57 -8.18 0.94
N GLY A 265 2.32 -7.10 0.77
CA GLY A 265 1.80 -5.78 0.41
C GLY A 265 1.32 -4.96 1.60
N LEU A 266 2.27 -4.51 2.43
CA LEU A 266 2.01 -3.38 3.31
C LEU A 266 1.44 -2.23 2.47
N ARG A 267 0.37 -1.59 2.96
CA ARG A 267 -0.17 -0.42 2.29
C ARG A 267 0.42 0.78 2.99
N LEU A 268 1.00 1.71 2.23
CA LEU A 268 1.60 2.92 2.78
C LEU A 268 0.70 3.68 3.77
N PRO A 269 -0.63 3.82 3.54
CA PRO A 269 -1.51 4.46 4.51
C PRO A 269 -1.74 3.66 5.80
N GLU A 270 -1.39 2.38 5.82
CA GLU A 270 -1.61 1.43 6.93
C GLU A 270 -0.30 1.13 7.69
N LEU A 271 0.84 1.69 7.26
CA LEU A 271 2.12 1.54 7.95
C LEU A 271 2.16 2.37 9.24
N SER A 272 2.64 1.76 10.32
CA SER A 272 2.97 2.52 11.53
C SER A 272 4.19 3.42 11.30
N THR A 273 4.36 4.44 12.14
CA THR A 273 5.52 5.34 12.09
C THR A 273 6.85 4.59 12.15
N GLY A 274 6.99 3.63 13.07
CA GLY A 274 8.20 2.82 13.17
C GLY A 274 8.43 1.94 11.93
N GLN A 275 7.36 1.47 11.28
CA GLN A 275 7.52 0.75 10.01
C GLN A 275 8.00 1.69 8.90
N LEU A 276 7.43 2.90 8.78
CA LEU A 276 7.93 3.89 7.83
C LEU A 276 9.42 4.20 8.07
N ASP A 277 9.84 4.38 9.32
CA ASP A 277 11.24 4.66 9.65
C ASP A 277 12.17 3.51 9.23
N CYS A 278 11.77 2.26 9.47
CA CYS A 278 12.50 1.09 8.96
C CYS A 278 12.64 1.14 7.43
N LEU A 279 11.53 1.35 6.71
CA LEU A 279 11.51 1.43 5.24
C LEU A 279 12.47 2.49 4.70
N LEU A 280 12.48 3.66 5.35
CA LEU A 280 13.30 4.81 4.98
C LEU A 280 14.78 4.63 5.37
N GLY A 281 15.04 3.86 6.42
CA GLY A 281 16.38 3.43 6.81
C GLY A 281 16.98 2.39 5.87
N GLY A 282 16.25 1.95 4.83
CA GLY A 282 16.65 0.82 3.99
C GLY A 282 16.56 -0.52 4.72
N VAL A 283 15.96 -0.55 5.94
CA VAL A 283 15.57 -1.78 6.60
C VAL A 283 14.40 -2.32 5.81
N GLU A 284 14.54 -3.52 5.28
CA GLU A 284 13.45 -4.18 4.58
C GLU A 284 12.25 -4.25 5.53
N LEU A 285 11.19 -3.52 5.20
CA LEU A 285 9.88 -3.80 5.75
C LEU A 285 9.46 -5.13 5.19
N GLY A 286 9.83 -6.18 5.92
CA GLY A 286 9.49 -7.54 5.58
C GLY A 286 8.03 -7.57 5.21
N CYS A 287 7.74 -7.96 3.97
CA CYS A 287 6.71 -8.95 3.84
C CYS A 287 7.07 -10.03 4.85
N SER A 288 6.36 -10.07 5.99
CA SER A 288 6.61 -11.13 6.95
C SER A 288 6.46 -12.41 6.16
N SER A 289 7.46 -13.27 6.14
CA SER A 289 7.26 -14.61 5.60
C SER A 289 6.12 -15.27 6.41
N PRO A 290 5.44 -16.31 5.88
CA PRO A 290 4.52 -17.08 6.71
C PRO A 290 5.18 -17.52 8.03
N GLY A 291 6.47 -17.89 7.99
CA GLY A 291 7.27 -18.16 9.18
C GLY A 291 7.34 -16.98 10.15
N ASP A 292 7.64 -15.77 9.69
CA ASP A 292 7.70 -14.58 10.56
C ASP A 292 6.35 -14.28 11.22
N THR A 293 5.25 -14.48 10.47
CA THR A 293 3.89 -14.37 11.03
C THR A 293 3.67 -15.41 12.14
N LEU A 294 4.10 -16.67 11.95
CA LEU A 294 4.04 -17.68 13.02
C LEU A 294 4.89 -17.31 14.22
N LYS A 295 6.13 -16.85 14.00
CA LYS A 295 7.02 -16.41 15.08
C LYS A 295 6.35 -15.33 15.93
N LYS A 296 5.68 -14.38 15.28
CA LYS A 296 4.91 -13.35 15.95
C LYS A 296 3.74 -13.93 16.75
N ILE A 297 2.94 -14.84 16.17
CA ILE A 297 1.83 -15.50 16.88
C ILE A 297 2.32 -16.26 18.11
N ILE A 298 3.46 -16.96 18.00
CA ILE A 298 4.07 -17.73 19.08
C ILE A 298 4.56 -16.80 20.18
N HIS A 299 5.30 -15.74 19.81
CA HIS A 299 5.83 -14.75 20.73
C HIS A 299 4.71 -14.01 21.48
N ASP A 300 3.73 -13.49 20.73
CA ASP A 300 2.62 -12.70 21.28
C ASP A 300 1.55 -13.58 21.95
N LYS A 301 1.67 -14.92 21.81
CA LYS A 301 0.68 -15.93 22.23
C LYS A 301 -0.73 -15.55 21.80
N ARG A 302 -0.88 -15.07 20.57
CA ARG A 302 -2.14 -14.53 20.08
C ARG A 302 -2.26 -14.67 18.57
N ILE A 303 -3.44 -15.10 18.12
CA ILE A 303 -3.83 -15.02 16.70
C ILE A 303 -4.70 -13.77 16.54
N TYR A 304 -4.25 -12.85 15.69
CA TYR A 304 -4.94 -11.59 15.47
C TYR A 304 -6.08 -11.74 14.44
N GLY A 305 -7.28 -11.35 14.84
CA GLY A 305 -8.44 -11.32 13.98
C GLY A 305 -8.36 -10.22 12.93
N SER A 306 -8.98 -10.49 11.77
CA SER A 306 -9.09 -9.54 10.65
C SER A 306 -10.55 -9.37 10.26
N SER A 307 -10.89 -8.18 9.79
CA SER A 307 -12.17 -7.89 9.12
C SER A 307 -12.09 -8.03 7.60
N LYS A 308 -10.90 -8.35 7.07
CA LYS A 308 -10.65 -8.39 5.63
C LYS A 308 -11.35 -9.58 5.00
N ALA A 309 -12.16 -9.30 3.97
CA ALA A 309 -12.98 -10.29 3.27
C ALA A 309 -14.09 -10.92 4.12
N ILE A 310 -14.43 -10.29 5.26
CA ILE A 310 -15.56 -10.66 6.11
C ILE A 310 -16.72 -9.70 5.84
N ARG A 311 -17.88 -10.23 5.45
CA ARG A 311 -19.08 -9.42 5.21
C ARG A 311 -19.47 -8.70 6.50
N GLY A 312 -19.83 -7.42 6.40
CA GLY A 312 -20.11 -6.58 7.57
C GLY A 312 -18.86 -6.07 8.31
N GLY A 313 -17.65 -6.44 7.89
CA GLY A 313 -16.41 -5.92 8.48
C GLY A 313 -16.15 -6.42 9.91
N HIS A 314 -16.77 -7.52 10.32
CA HIS A 314 -16.55 -8.12 11.63
C HIS A 314 -15.12 -8.65 11.75
N ARG A 315 -14.47 -8.35 12.88
CA ARG A 315 -13.13 -8.84 13.17
C ARG A 315 -13.20 -10.27 13.70
N VAL A 316 -12.60 -11.22 13.00
CA VAL A 316 -12.62 -12.65 13.35
C VAL A 316 -11.28 -13.33 13.09
N VAL A 317 -10.99 -14.42 13.80
CA VAL A 317 -9.96 -15.41 13.43
C VAL A 317 -10.62 -16.59 12.73
N CYS A 318 -10.15 -16.91 11.54
CA CYS A 318 -10.65 -18.01 10.73
C CYS A 318 -9.78 -19.26 10.92
N PHE A 319 -10.41 -20.41 11.04
CA PHE A 319 -9.79 -21.73 11.06
C PHE A 319 -10.47 -22.62 10.02
N SER A 320 -9.85 -23.74 9.68
CA SER A 320 -10.44 -24.78 8.84
C SER A 320 -10.50 -26.10 9.60
N SER A 321 -11.63 -26.81 9.52
CA SER A 321 -11.71 -28.22 9.95
C SER A 321 -11.40 -29.19 8.81
N THR A 322 -11.05 -28.70 7.62
CA THR A 322 -10.66 -29.54 6.49
C THR A 322 -9.33 -30.22 6.80
N PRO A 323 -9.21 -31.55 6.56
CA PRO A 323 -7.96 -32.26 6.75
C PRO A 323 -6.79 -31.60 6.01
N LEU A 324 -5.60 -31.60 6.61
CA LEU A 324 -4.45 -30.87 6.07
C LEU A 324 -4.06 -31.32 4.65
N HIS A 325 -4.17 -32.62 4.36
CA HIS A 325 -3.91 -33.18 3.03
C HIS A 325 -4.93 -32.72 1.97
N GLU A 326 -6.15 -32.36 2.38
CA GLU A 326 -7.15 -31.75 1.50
C GLU A 326 -6.91 -30.24 1.34
N LEU A 327 -6.47 -29.55 2.40
CA LEU A 327 -6.05 -28.14 2.33
C LEU A 327 -4.90 -27.93 1.34
N ALA A 328 -3.97 -28.89 1.24
CA ALA A 328 -2.92 -28.89 0.22
C ALA A 328 -3.48 -28.84 -1.20
N ASN A 329 -4.59 -29.53 -1.47
CA ASN A 329 -5.28 -29.50 -2.77
C ASN A 329 -6.02 -28.19 -3.05
N LEU A 330 -6.21 -27.35 -2.02
CA LEU A 330 -6.76 -25.99 -2.14
C LEU A 330 -5.66 -24.94 -2.34
N HIS A 331 -4.38 -25.34 -2.37
CA HIS A 331 -3.26 -24.42 -2.58
C HIS A 331 -3.22 -23.91 -4.03
N GLU A 332 -3.99 -22.85 -4.31
CA GLU A 332 -4.07 -22.24 -5.61
C GLU A 332 -3.63 -20.77 -5.57
N PHE A 333 -2.87 -20.34 -6.58
CA PHE A 333 -2.54 -18.92 -6.76
C PHE A 333 -3.74 -18.17 -7.34
N ARG A 334 -4.39 -17.36 -6.50
CA ARG A 334 -5.51 -16.53 -6.93
C ARG A 334 -5.01 -15.26 -7.58
N ARG A 335 -4.97 -15.22 -8.91
CA ARG A 335 -4.53 -14.05 -9.71
C ARG A 335 -5.20 -12.75 -9.27
N GLY A 336 -6.51 -12.75 -9.04
CA GLY A 336 -7.27 -11.57 -8.59
C GLY A 336 -6.86 -11.04 -7.21
N ARG A 337 -6.27 -11.89 -6.36
CA ARG A 337 -5.72 -11.50 -5.05
C ARG A 337 -4.20 -11.42 -5.04
N GLN A 338 -3.55 -11.80 -6.15
CA GLN A 338 -2.11 -11.93 -6.33
C GLN A 338 -1.43 -12.70 -5.19
N ARG A 339 -2.06 -13.78 -4.71
CA ARG A 339 -1.57 -14.57 -3.57
C ARG A 339 -2.07 -16.02 -3.60
N TRP A 340 -1.36 -16.90 -2.92
CA TRP A 340 -1.80 -18.27 -2.62
C TRP A 340 -2.82 -18.29 -1.47
N ASP A 341 -3.83 -19.16 -1.54
CA ASP A 341 -4.86 -19.25 -0.48
C ASP A 341 -4.36 -20.01 0.77
N PHE A 342 -3.63 -21.13 0.65
CA PHE A 342 -3.17 -21.90 1.83
C PHE A 342 -1.66 -22.07 1.85
N SER A 343 -0.94 -21.40 2.76
CA SER A 343 0.50 -21.65 2.90
C SER A 343 0.76 -22.90 3.77
N PRO A 344 1.85 -23.65 3.56
CA PRO A 344 2.26 -24.79 4.39
C PRO A 344 2.85 -24.35 5.74
N PHE A 345 2.30 -23.29 6.31
CA PHE A 345 2.64 -22.74 7.62
C PHE A 345 1.33 -22.47 8.36
N GLY A 346 1.24 -22.90 9.60
CA GLY A 346 0.03 -22.70 10.40
C GLY A 346 0.15 -23.22 11.81
N ILE A 347 -0.96 -23.15 12.54
CA ILE A 347 -1.10 -23.78 13.85
C ILE A 347 -2.35 -24.67 13.83
N TRP A 348 -2.18 -25.94 14.20
CA TRP A 348 -3.29 -26.82 14.50
C TRP A 348 -3.61 -26.69 15.98
N ILE A 349 -4.90 -26.59 16.32
CA ILE A 349 -5.36 -26.45 17.70
C ILE A 349 -6.54 -27.40 17.91
N ASP A 350 -6.58 -28.04 19.07
CA ASP A 350 -7.70 -28.88 19.50
C ASP A 350 -9.03 -28.12 19.37
N ARG A 351 -10.01 -28.78 18.73
CA ARG A 351 -11.28 -28.15 18.41
C ARG A 351 -12.09 -27.86 19.66
N GLN A 352 -12.09 -28.75 20.66
CA GLN A 352 -12.86 -28.52 21.89
C GLN A 352 -12.33 -27.29 22.61
N TRP A 353 -11.00 -27.13 22.69
CA TRP A 353 -10.39 -25.95 23.29
C TRP A 353 -10.81 -24.63 22.61
N LEU A 354 -10.93 -24.64 21.27
CA LEU A 354 -11.41 -23.49 20.49
C LEU A 354 -12.92 -23.24 20.66
N VAL A 355 -13.73 -24.30 20.73
CA VAL A 355 -15.19 -24.18 20.98
C VAL A 355 -15.46 -23.51 22.32
N HIS A 356 -14.71 -23.85 23.37
CA HIS A 356 -14.79 -23.17 24.67
C HIS A 356 -14.42 -21.67 24.62
N ARG A 357 -13.80 -21.21 23.52
CA ARG A 357 -13.49 -19.80 23.23
C ARG A 357 -14.42 -19.18 22.19
N GLY A 358 -15.55 -19.83 21.91
CA GLY A 358 -16.56 -19.31 21.00
C GLY A 358 -16.29 -19.61 19.52
N ALA A 359 -15.43 -20.59 19.21
CA ALA A 359 -15.33 -21.07 17.83
C ALA A 359 -16.65 -21.73 17.40
N ARG A 360 -17.17 -21.30 16.24
CA ARG A 360 -18.37 -21.88 15.63
C ARG A 360 -18.13 -22.13 14.15
N PRO A 361 -18.78 -23.14 13.55
CA PRO A 361 -18.74 -23.34 12.11
C PRO A 361 -19.41 -22.16 11.41
N VAL A 362 -18.91 -21.85 10.21
CA VAL A 362 -19.47 -20.81 9.36
C VAL A 362 -20.79 -21.26 8.72
N VAL A 363 -21.76 -20.35 8.65
CA VAL A 363 -23.02 -20.51 7.92
C VAL A 363 -22.82 -20.04 6.48
N TYR A 364 -22.85 -20.98 5.56
CA TYR A 364 -22.73 -20.71 4.14
C TYR A 364 -24.09 -20.40 3.52
N GLY A 365 -24.23 -19.26 2.85
CA GLY A 365 -25.50 -18.88 2.23
C GLY A 365 -25.40 -17.75 1.20
N ASP A 366 -26.55 -17.27 0.74
CA ASP A 366 -26.69 -16.13 -0.17
C ASP A 366 -27.10 -14.85 0.58
N ASP A 367 -27.53 -13.83 -0.14
CA ASP A 367 -28.03 -12.59 0.46
C ASP A 367 -29.28 -12.82 1.33
N THR A 368 -30.15 -13.75 0.93
CA THR A 368 -31.34 -14.13 1.70
C THR A 368 -30.96 -14.67 3.08
N VAL A 369 -30.00 -15.61 3.14
CA VAL A 369 -29.49 -16.15 4.40
C VAL A 369 -28.87 -15.06 5.25
N TRP A 370 -28.10 -14.15 4.65
CA TRP A 370 -27.50 -13.02 5.38
C TRP A 370 -28.54 -12.10 6.02
N GLU A 371 -29.62 -11.78 5.30
CA GLU A 371 -30.67 -10.88 5.77
C GLU A 371 -31.47 -11.50 6.93
N GLN A 372 -31.65 -12.82 6.91
CA GLN A 372 -32.32 -13.57 7.96
C GLN A 372 -31.46 -13.82 9.21
N LEU A 373 -30.12 -13.73 9.09
CA LEU A 373 -29.23 -13.94 10.22
C LEU A 373 -29.34 -12.82 11.26
N PRO A 374 -29.57 -13.17 12.55
CA PRO A 374 -29.49 -12.22 13.65
C PRO A 374 -28.13 -11.51 13.66
N SER A 375 -28.11 -10.23 14.05
CA SER A 375 -26.87 -9.43 14.10
C SER A 375 -25.71 -10.12 14.83
N PRO A 376 -25.93 -10.79 15.99
CA PRO A 376 -24.87 -11.53 16.67
C PRO A 376 -24.27 -12.68 15.86
N ASP A 377 -25.01 -13.30 14.94
CA ASP A 377 -24.56 -14.47 14.18
C ASP A 377 -23.86 -14.11 12.86
N ARG A 378 -23.98 -12.85 12.42
CA ARG A 378 -23.37 -12.35 11.18
C ARG A 378 -21.85 -12.54 11.06
N PRO A 379 -21.03 -12.51 12.12
CA PRO A 379 -19.60 -12.81 12.02
C PRO A 379 -19.31 -14.22 11.45
N TRP A 380 -20.25 -15.15 11.57
CA TRP A 380 -20.14 -16.52 11.08
C TRP A 380 -20.74 -16.73 9.71
N PHE A 381 -21.22 -15.70 9.00
CA PHE A 381 -21.71 -15.86 7.63
C PHE A 381 -20.58 -15.89 6.59
N GLN A 382 -20.73 -16.76 5.58
CA GLN A 382 -19.90 -16.78 4.37
C GLN A 382 -20.76 -16.97 3.13
N CYS A 383 -20.48 -16.19 2.08
CA CYS A 383 -21.25 -16.28 0.85
C CYS A 383 -20.90 -17.55 0.04
N ARG A 384 -21.92 -18.33 -0.38
CA ARG A 384 -21.78 -19.46 -1.32
C ARG A 384 -21.65 -18.95 -2.75
N GLY A 385 -20.42 -18.81 -3.24
CA GLY A 385 -20.14 -18.52 -4.65
C GLY A 385 -20.53 -17.12 -5.13
N ASN A 386 -19.67 -16.51 -5.96
CA ASN A 386 -19.91 -15.29 -6.76
C ASN A 386 -20.70 -14.11 -6.13
N GLY A 387 -20.45 -13.78 -4.86
CA GLY A 387 -20.88 -12.50 -4.28
C GLY A 387 -19.96 -11.34 -4.69
N ALA A 388 -20.12 -10.84 -5.91
CA ALA A 388 -19.51 -9.61 -6.37
C ALA A 388 -19.95 -8.40 -5.51
N ARG A 389 -19.00 -7.83 -4.76
CA ARG A 389 -18.81 -6.39 -4.44
C ARG A 389 -17.56 -6.34 -3.55
N THR A 390 -16.35 -6.04 -4.03
CA THR A 390 -15.95 -4.78 -4.69
C THR A 390 -14.64 -4.97 -5.47
N GLY A 391 -14.62 -4.53 -6.73
CA GLY A 391 -13.42 -4.33 -7.53
C GLY A 391 -13.20 -5.36 -8.64
N ALA A 392 -13.03 -4.86 -9.87
CA ALA A 392 -12.69 -5.61 -11.06
C ALA A 392 -11.52 -6.58 -10.79
N GLY A 393 -11.78 -7.89 -10.90
CA GLY A 393 -10.76 -8.94 -10.77
C GLY A 393 -11.16 -10.18 -9.96
N ALA A 394 -12.36 -10.26 -9.39
CA ALA A 394 -12.84 -11.49 -8.74
C ALA A 394 -13.19 -12.53 -9.81
N GLY A 395 -12.29 -13.50 -10.00
CA GLY A 395 -12.50 -14.61 -10.91
C GLY A 395 -13.75 -15.42 -10.56
N VAL A 396 -14.41 -15.92 -11.60
CA VAL A 396 -15.54 -16.85 -11.55
C VAL A 396 -15.13 -18.13 -10.81
N GLY A 397 -15.93 -18.58 -9.83
CA GLY A 397 -16.03 -20.02 -9.53
C GLY A 397 -15.24 -20.63 -8.35
N ALA A 398 -14.79 -19.86 -7.35
CA ALA A 398 -14.19 -20.49 -6.15
C ALA A 398 -15.29 -20.94 -5.16
N ASP A 399 -15.42 -22.25 -4.96
CA ASP A 399 -16.24 -22.85 -3.91
C ASP A 399 -15.50 -22.86 -2.56
N TRP A 400 -15.82 -21.89 -1.71
CA TRP A 400 -15.24 -21.73 -0.37
C TRP A 400 -15.76 -22.76 0.64
N THR A 401 -16.82 -23.53 0.32
CA THR A 401 -17.37 -24.51 1.27
C THR A 401 -16.39 -25.64 1.57
N ARG A 402 -15.46 -25.91 0.64
CA ARG A 402 -14.38 -26.90 0.80
C ARG A 402 -13.40 -26.59 1.95
N GLU A 403 -13.37 -25.34 2.43
CA GLU A 403 -12.53 -24.96 3.56
C GLU A 403 -13.12 -25.39 4.90
N ASN A 404 -14.40 -25.77 4.96
CA ASN A 404 -15.11 -26.07 6.21
C ASN A 404 -14.75 -25.07 7.31
N GLU A 405 -14.86 -23.77 6.99
CA GLU A 405 -14.39 -22.66 7.82
C GLU A 405 -15.08 -22.62 9.19
N TRP A 406 -14.30 -22.35 10.23
CA TRP A 406 -14.72 -22.02 11.58
C TRP A 406 -14.21 -20.64 11.95
N ARG A 407 -14.94 -19.91 12.80
CA ARG A 407 -14.54 -18.56 13.24
C ARG A 407 -14.63 -18.38 14.74
N VAL A 408 -13.69 -17.62 15.28
CA VAL A 408 -13.77 -17.00 16.61
C VAL A 408 -13.88 -15.50 16.43
N SER A 409 -14.79 -14.84 17.16
CA SER A 409 -14.92 -13.39 17.12
C SER A 409 -13.75 -12.71 17.83
N GLY A 410 -13.20 -11.64 17.24
CA GLY A 410 -12.08 -10.90 17.78
C GLY A 410 -10.72 -11.59 17.59
N ASP A 411 -9.85 -11.45 18.59
CA ASP A 411 -8.54 -12.13 18.66
C ASP A 411 -8.65 -13.42 19.46
N VAL A 412 -7.78 -14.39 19.17
CA VAL A 412 -7.65 -15.61 19.97
C VAL A 412 -6.37 -15.52 20.81
N SER A 413 -6.52 -15.33 22.12
CA SER A 413 -5.40 -15.53 23.05
C SER A 413 -5.09 -17.03 23.15
N LEU A 414 -3.82 -17.37 22.98
CA LEU A 414 -3.24 -18.69 23.15
C LEU A 414 -2.69 -18.88 24.57
N ASP A 415 -2.93 -17.93 25.48
CA ASP A 415 -2.62 -18.10 26.88
C ASP A 415 -3.46 -19.24 27.48
N GLY A 416 -2.79 -20.08 28.27
CA GLY A 416 -3.42 -21.27 28.84
C GLY A 416 -3.75 -22.39 27.84
N LEU A 417 -3.38 -22.27 26.56
CA LEU A 417 -3.45 -23.41 25.62
C LEU A 417 -2.45 -24.50 26.06
N PRO A 418 -2.89 -25.73 26.38
CA PRO A 418 -1.98 -26.79 26.79
C PRO A 418 -0.97 -27.15 25.69
N THR A 419 0.19 -27.66 26.07
CA THR A 419 1.29 -28.00 25.14
C THR A 419 0.96 -29.18 24.23
N ASP A 420 0.07 -30.06 24.67
CA ASP A 420 -0.43 -31.22 23.92
C ASP A 420 -1.68 -30.90 23.09
N SER A 421 -2.26 -29.70 23.22
CA SER A 421 -3.50 -29.30 22.55
C SER A 421 -3.27 -28.46 21.29
N ALA A 422 -2.01 -28.31 20.87
CA ALA A 422 -1.64 -27.65 19.62
C ALA A 422 -0.26 -28.07 19.12
N PHE A 423 -0.04 -27.89 17.83
CA PHE A 423 1.27 -27.98 17.20
C PHE A 423 1.39 -26.98 16.05
N VAL A 424 2.62 -26.55 15.76
CA VAL A 424 2.93 -25.59 14.71
C VAL A 424 3.37 -26.35 13.46
N LEU A 425 2.79 -26.00 12.33
CA LEU A 425 3.11 -26.55 11.02
C LEU A 425 4.09 -25.64 10.29
N VAL A 426 5.15 -26.20 9.74
CA VAL A 426 6.13 -25.50 8.92
C VAL A 426 6.43 -26.28 7.65
N ALA A 427 6.84 -25.57 6.59
CA ALA A 427 7.04 -26.21 5.30
C ALA A 427 8.18 -27.24 5.33
N THR A 428 9.30 -26.90 5.97
CA THR A 428 10.52 -27.71 5.89
C THR A 428 11.15 -28.01 7.25
N GLY A 429 11.93 -29.09 7.32
CA GLY A 429 12.79 -29.41 8.49
C GLY A 429 13.82 -28.31 8.82
N ALA A 430 14.21 -27.47 7.85
CA ALA A 430 15.03 -26.30 8.13
C ALA A 430 14.27 -25.23 8.95
N ASP A 431 12.95 -25.16 8.77
CA ASP A 431 12.09 -24.20 9.46
C ASP A 431 11.81 -24.57 10.92
N THR A 432 11.95 -25.84 11.29
CA THR A 432 11.63 -26.33 12.64
C THR A 432 12.58 -25.76 13.67
N ARG A 433 13.89 -25.80 13.41
CA ARG A 433 14.94 -25.43 14.39
C ARG A 433 14.78 -24.00 14.91
N TRP A 434 14.53 -23.06 14.01
CA TRP A 434 14.46 -21.65 14.38
C TRP A 434 13.12 -21.28 15.04
N LEU A 435 12.01 -21.92 14.66
CA LEU A 435 10.69 -21.69 15.28
C LEU A 435 10.53 -22.42 16.61
N GLN A 436 11.09 -23.62 16.75
CA GLN A 436 11.03 -24.38 17.99
C GLN A 436 11.72 -23.62 19.14
N THR A 437 12.74 -22.82 18.81
CA THR A 437 13.41 -21.91 19.74
C THR A 437 12.43 -20.79 20.16
N GLY A 438 11.78 -20.98 21.32
CA GLY A 438 10.76 -20.06 21.84
C GLY A 438 9.32 -20.52 21.61
N CYS A 439 9.10 -21.65 20.93
CA CYS A 439 7.79 -22.27 20.83
C CYS A 439 7.65 -23.39 21.87
N ARG A 440 6.58 -23.32 22.69
CA ARG A 440 6.26 -24.37 23.67
C ARG A 440 5.51 -25.56 23.06
N TRP A 441 4.91 -25.37 21.89
CA TRP A 441 4.26 -26.45 21.16
C TRP A 441 5.29 -27.14 20.28
N LYS A 442 5.01 -28.38 19.91
CA LYS A 442 5.82 -29.08 18.92
C LYS A 442 5.75 -28.33 17.59
N VAL A 443 6.90 -28.08 16.97
CA VAL A 443 7.00 -27.63 15.58
C VAL A 443 7.21 -28.85 14.70
N VAL A 444 6.37 -29.01 13.69
CA VAL A 444 6.27 -30.16 12.80
C VAL A 444 6.54 -29.71 11.38
N ALA A 445 7.59 -30.25 10.77
CA ALA A 445 7.83 -30.08 9.34
C ALA A 445 6.86 -30.94 8.53
N LEU A 446 6.41 -30.40 7.39
CA LEU A 446 5.55 -31.13 6.49
C LEU A 446 6.35 -32.01 5.51
N ASP A 447 7.62 -31.69 5.23
CA ASP A 447 8.48 -32.42 4.29
C ASP A 447 9.31 -33.56 4.91
N GLU A 448 9.29 -33.73 6.23
CA GLU A 448 10.03 -34.78 6.91
C GLU A 448 9.33 -36.14 6.71
N ASN A 449 9.93 -36.97 5.85
CA ASN A 449 9.81 -38.42 5.95
C ASN A 449 10.86 -38.88 6.96
N ASP A 450 10.48 -38.97 8.24
CA ASP A 450 11.32 -39.65 9.24
C ASP A 450 11.59 -41.11 8.85
#